data_AF-A0A0R2P5I0-F1
#
_entry.id   AF-A0A0R2P5I0-F1
#
_cell.length_a   1.000
_cell.length_b   1.000
_cell.length_c   1.000
_cell.angle_alpha   90.00
_cell.angle_beta   90.00
_cell.angle_gamma   90.00
#
_symmetry.space_group_name_H-M   'P 1'
#
loop_
_entity.id
_entity.type
_entity.pdbx_description
1 polymer ?
#
loop_
_entity_poly.entity_id
_entity_poly.type
_entity_poly.pdbx_seq_one_letter_code
_entity_poly.pdbx_strand_id
1 'polypeptide(L)'
;MLVQDTSFLKNEIMRLKKEKDVVILAHNYEIPDVQDVADFTGDSLGLSKLAATVHQKTILFCGVHFMAETAAIISPDKRVLLPSLEAGCSLSDSITADELRNWKKQHPNAISVGYVNTTAEIKSELDYCCTSSNAVNVVNAIPKDKEILFLPDMFLGSYVAKMTGRNNMHIWAGECHVHAGITPEDVTKKLNSMHDTEFLIHPECSCTTPMMYD
;
A
#
# COMPACT_ATOMS: atom_id res chain seq x y z
N MET A 1 4.27 -6.81 33.10
CA MET A 1 3.30 -5.80 33.59
C MET A 1 2.85 -5.03 32.37
N LEU A 2 1.57 -5.15 32.00
CA LEU A 2 0.79 -4.50 30.92
C LEU A 2 -0.24 -5.50 30.35
N VAL A 3 -0.99 -6.18 31.23
CA VAL A 3 -2.35 -6.59 30.88
C VAL A 3 -3.21 -5.44 31.37
N GLN A 4 -3.13 -4.29 30.71
CA GLN A 4 -4.24 -3.35 30.82
C GLN A 4 -5.42 -4.11 30.21
N ASP A 5 -6.44 -4.33 31.03
CA ASP A 5 -7.60 -5.15 30.70
C ASP A 5 -8.09 -4.82 29.29
N THR A 6 -7.83 -5.70 28.32
CA THR A 6 -8.17 -5.49 26.91
C THR A 6 -9.67 -5.20 26.76
N SER A 7 -10.49 -5.74 27.67
CA SER A 7 -11.91 -5.43 27.77
C SER A 7 -12.17 -3.95 28.10
N PHE A 8 -11.42 -3.38 29.05
CA PHE A 8 -11.54 -1.95 29.39
C PHE A 8 -11.18 -1.07 28.19
N LEU A 9 -10.04 -1.31 27.53
CA LEU A 9 -9.63 -0.52 26.36
C LEU A 9 -10.63 -0.65 25.22
N LYS A 10 -11.09 -1.86 24.91
CA LYS A 10 -12.12 -2.11 23.89
C LYS A 10 -13.40 -1.33 24.19
N ASN A 11 -13.89 -1.40 25.43
CA ASN A 11 -15.09 -0.68 25.84
C ASN A 11 -14.92 0.84 25.77
N GLU A 12 -13.76 1.36 26.16
CA GLU A 12 -13.47 2.79 26.11
C GLU A 12 -13.34 3.30 24.67
N ILE A 13 -12.69 2.54 23.79
CA ILE A 13 -12.64 2.83 22.35
C ILE A 13 -14.05 2.87 21.76
N MET A 14 -14.88 1.86 22.04
CA MET A 14 -16.26 1.81 21.54
C MET A 14 -17.12 2.96 22.07
N ARG A 15 -16.93 3.35 23.34
CA ARG A 15 -17.58 4.51 23.96
C ARG A 15 -17.18 5.81 23.26
N LEU A 16 -15.88 6.05 23.09
CA LEU A 16 -15.35 7.25 22.45
C LEU A 16 -15.70 7.32 20.97
N LYS A 17 -15.66 6.19 20.25
CA LYS A 17 -16.06 6.08 18.84
C LYS A 17 -17.47 6.63 18.63
N LYS A 18 -18.41 6.21 19.50
CA LYS A 18 -19.81 6.69 19.48
C LYS A 18 -19.94 8.14 19.94
N GLU A 19 -19.25 8.53 21.01
CA GLU A 19 -19.33 9.90 21.56
C GLU A 19 -18.80 10.95 20.57
N LYS A 20 -17.71 10.62 19.86
CA LYS A 20 -17.01 11.53 18.96
C LYS A 20 -17.45 11.42 17.50
N ASP A 21 -18.39 10.52 17.19
CA ASP A 21 -18.83 10.22 15.81
C ASP A 21 -17.66 9.95 14.85
N VAL A 22 -16.82 8.98 15.25
CA VAL A 22 -15.61 8.58 14.52
C VAL A 22 -15.86 7.26 13.82
N VAL A 23 -15.38 7.11 12.59
CA VAL A 23 -15.24 5.82 11.93
C VAL A 23 -13.81 5.31 12.06
N ILE A 24 -13.64 4.04 12.39
CA ILE A 24 -12.33 3.38 12.49
C ILE A 24 -12.13 2.50 11.25
N LEU A 25 -11.10 2.80 10.48
CA LEU A 25 -10.65 2.01 9.32
C LEU A 25 -9.36 1.30 9.69
N ALA A 26 -9.28 -0.02 9.54
CA ALA A 26 -8.09 -0.78 9.89
C ALA A 26 -7.55 -1.59 8.71
N HIS A 27 -6.25 -1.47 8.43
CA HIS A 27 -5.60 -2.30 7.43
C HIS A 27 -5.61 -3.78 7.84
N ASN A 28 -5.61 -4.69 6.86
CA ASN A 28 -5.57 -6.14 7.10
C ASN A 28 -4.36 -6.62 7.92
N TYR A 29 -3.29 -5.82 8.01
CA TYR A 29 -2.08 -6.15 8.78
C TYR A 29 -2.11 -5.63 10.23
N GLU A 30 -3.14 -4.90 10.62
CA GLU A 30 -3.31 -4.48 12.01
C GLU A 30 -3.46 -5.69 12.93
N ILE A 31 -3.06 -5.53 14.19
CA ILE A 31 -3.22 -6.60 15.19
C ILE A 31 -4.71 -6.93 15.41
N PRO A 32 -5.05 -8.17 15.82
CA PRO A 32 -6.45 -8.59 15.98
C PRO A 32 -7.29 -7.65 16.84
N ASP A 33 -6.74 -7.15 17.96
CA ASP A 33 -7.44 -6.26 18.88
C ASP A 33 -7.87 -4.92 18.22
N VAL A 34 -7.10 -4.44 17.25
CA VAL A 34 -7.42 -3.22 16.48
C VAL A 34 -8.48 -3.52 15.42
N GLN A 35 -8.38 -4.66 14.75
CA GLN A 35 -9.40 -5.11 13.79
C GLN A 35 -10.77 -5.29 14.47
N ASP A 36 -10.77 -5.83 15.69
CA ASP A 36 -11.95 -6.10 16.52
C ASP A 36 -12.79 -4.86 16.88
N VAL A 37 -12.19 -3.67 16.84
CA VAL A 37 -12.85 -2.38 17.14
C VAL A 37 -13.09 -1.53 15.89
N ALA A 38 -12.51 -1.93 14.76
CA ALA A 38 -12.68 -1.27 13.47
C ALA A 38 -14.11 -1.40 12.97
N ASP A 39 -14.61 -0.37 12.28
CA ASP A 39 -15.88 -0.47 11.56
C ASP A 39 -15.69 -1.19 10.21
N PHE A 40 -14.50 -1.05 9.63
CA PHE A 40 -14.14 -1.67 8.36
C PHE A 40 -12.68 -2.11 8.35
N THR A 41 -12.44 -3.29 7.79
CA THR A 41 -11.11 -3.81 7.49
C THR A 41 -10.92 -3.95 5.98
N GLY A 42 -9.70 -3.78 5.49
CA GLY A 42 -9.43 -3.89 4.05
C GLY A 42 -7.99 -3.58 3.64
N ASP A 43 -7.79 -3.54 2.32
CA ASP A 43 -6.54 -3.13 1.69
C ASP A 43 -6.41 -1.59 1.59
N SER A 44 -5.23 -1.11 1.18
CA SER A 44 -4.91 0.32 1.15
C SER A 44 -5.89 1.18 0.35
N LEU A 45 -6.16 0.82 -0.90
CA LEU A 45 -7.02 1.61 -1.77
C LEU A 45 -8.50 1.45 -1.43
N GLY A 46 -8.94 0.24 -1.05
CA GLY A 46 -10.30 -0.03 -0.61
C GLY A 46 -10.67 0.84 0.58
N LEU A 47 -9.83 0.87 1.61
CA LEU A 47 -10.04 1.73 2.79
C LEU A 47 -10.01 3.21 2.44
N SER A 48 -9.09 3.65 1.58
CA SER A 48 -9.01 5.06 1.18
C SER A 48 -10.23 5.53 0.38
N LYS A 49 -10.81 4.65 -0.47
CA LYS A 49 -12.07 4.94 -1.17
C LYS A 49 -13.27 4.92 -0.20
N LEU A 50 -13.28 3.98 0.73
CA LEU A 50 -14.32 3.88 1.75
C LEU A 50 -14.36 5.12 2.67
N ALA A 51 -13.20 5.68 3.00
CA ALA A 51 -13.08 6.94 3.74
C ALA A 51 -13.90 8.09 3.12
N ALA A 52 -14.04 8.11 1.79
CA ALA A 52 -14.80 9.13 1.07
C ALA A 52 -16.31 8.90 1.13
N THR A 53 -16.77 7.66 1.30
CA THR A 53 -18.20 7.30 1.23
C THR A 53 -18.89 7.25 2.58
N VAL A 54 -18.15 7.04 3.67
CA VAL A 54 -18.69 7.05 5.04
C VAL A 54 -19.28 8.42 5.38
N HIS A 55 -20.24 8.49 6.30
CA HIS A 55 -20.91 9.74 6.65
C HIS A 55 -20.16 10.55 7.73
N GLN A 56 -19.35 9.86 8.55
CA GLN A 56 -18.58 10.47 9.62
C GLN A 56 -17.57 11.48 9.06
N LYS A 57 -17.42 12.59 9.78
CA LYS A 57 -16.46 13.67 9.45
C LYS A 57 -15.06 13.40 10.00
N THR A 58 -14.95 12.53 10.99
CA THR A 58 -13.66 12.14 11.58
C THR A 58 -13.39 10.66 11.29
N ILE A 59 -12.22 10.38 10.76
CA ILE A 59 -11.73 9.03 10.45
C ILE A 59 -10.51 8.77 11.33
N LEU A 60 -10.52 7.68 12.08
CA LEU A 60 -9.32 7.12 12.69
C LEU A 60 -8.79 6.02 11.75
N PHE A 61 -7.65 6.29 11.12
CA PHE A 61 -7.04 5.39 10.16
C PHE A 61 -5.95 4.58 10.86
N CYS A 62 -6.25 3.32 11.18
CA CYS A 62 -5.30 2.34 11.71
C CYS A 62 -4.56 1.68 10.54
N GLY A 63 -3.38 2.20 10.25
CA GLY A 63 -2.49 1.74 9.21
C GLY A 63 -1.22 2.58 9.22
N VAL A 64 -0.59 2.71 8.05
CA VAL A 64 0.66 3.47 7.90
C VAL A 64 0.41 4.88 7.34
N HIS A 65 1.41 5.75 7.50
CA HIS A 65 1.34 7.18 7.21
C HIS A 65 0.77 7.52 5.83
N PHE A 66 1.31 6.93 4.75
CA PHE A 66 0.86 7.22 3.39
C PHE A 66 -0.61 6.84 3.14
N MET A 67 -1.14 5.85 3.87
CA MET A 67 -2.54 5.44 3.73
C MET A 67 -3.47 6.50 4.34
N ALA A 68 -3.12 7.01 5.53
CA ALA A 68 -3.83 8.11 6.16
C ALA A 68 -3.79 9.38 5.29
N GLU A 69 -2.63 9.69 4.69
CA GLU A 69 -2.50 10.77 3.70
C GLU A 69 -3.42 10.55 2.49
N THR A 70 -3.46 9.33 1.95
CA THR A 70 -4.32 8.99 0.81
C THR A 70 -5.80 9.16 1.17
N ALA A 71 -6.22 8.73 2.36
CA ALA A 71 -7.58 8.95 2.83
C ALA A 71 -7.91 10.45 2.97
N ALA A 72 -6.96 11.27 3.44
CA ALA A 72 -7.12 12.72 3.54
C ALA A 72 -7.18 13.40 2.17
N ILE A 73 -6.38 12.97 1.20
CA ILE A 73 -6.40 13.47 -0.19
C ILE A 73 -7.77 13.21 -0.84
N ILE A 74 -8.33 12.02 -0.67
CA ILE A 74 -9.62 11.64 -1.29
C ILE A 74 -10.81 12.21 -0.51
N SER A 75 -10.61 12.53 0.78
CA SER A 75 -11.65 13.06 1.67
C SER A 75 -11.27 14.44 2.24
N PRO A 76 -11.11 15.48 1.40
CA PRO A 76 -10.49 16.75 1.80
C PRO A 76 -11.24 17.50 2.90
N ASP A 77 -12.56 17.30 3.01
CA ASP A 77 -13.41 17.95 4.02
C ASP A 77 -13.47 17.18 5.35
N LYS A 78 -12.75 16.06 5.46
CA LYS A 78 -12.77 15.18 6.63
C LYS A 78 -11.48 15.28 7.44
N ARG A 79 -11.62 15.10 8.74
CA ARG A 79 -10.48 15.01 9.65
C ARG A 79 -9.98 13.57 9.71
N VAL A 80 -8.79 13.31 9.19
CA VAL A 80 -8.13 12.00 9.29
C VAL A 80 -7.12 12.03 10.43
N LEU A 81 -7.22 11.04 11.32
CA LEU A 81 -6.32 10.84 12.46
C LEU A 81 -5.53 9.56 12.25
N LEU A 82 -4.22 9.63 12.44
CA LEU A 82 -3.33 8.47 12.48
C LEU A 82 -2.89 8.25 13.94
N PRO A 83 -3.12 7.06 14.53
CA PRO A 83 -2.76 6.81 15.93
C PRO A 83 -1.29 7.05 16.28
N SER A 84 -0.39 6.77 15.32
CA SER A 84 1.05 7.00 15.48
C SER A 84 1.65 7.51 14.17
N LEU A 85 2.32 8.67 14.22
CA LEU A 85 3.05 9.21 13.07
C LEU A 85 4.30 8.39 12.72
N GLU A 86 4.77 7.54 13.64
CA GLU A 86 5.91 6.64 13.42
C GLU A 86 5.50 5.36 12.66
N ALA A 87 4.23 5.18 12.33
CA ALA A 87 3.75 4.07 11.50
C ALA A 87 4.21 4.26 10.04
N GLY A 88 5.48 3.97 9.78
CA GLY A 88 6.15 4.11 8.49
C GLY A 88 6.03 2.89 7.58
N CYS A 89 6.64 2.99 6.40
CA CYS A 89 6.68 1.90 5.42
C CYS A 89 8.00 1.97 4.66
N SER A 90 8.86 0.95 4.82
CA SER A 90 10.18 0.91 4.18
C SER A 90 10.13 1.15 2.67
N LEU A 91 9.06 0.67 2.03
CA LEU A 91 8.85 0.82 0.60
C LEU A 91 8.51 2.28 0.24
N SER A 92 7.63 2.93 1.00
CA SER A 92 7.32 4.36 0.82
C SER A 92 8.54 5.24 1.10
N ASP A 93 9.36 4.86 2.07
CA ASP A 93 10.55 5.60 2.49
C ASP A 93 11.76 5.39 1.56
N SER A 94 11.63 4.51 0.56
CA SER A 94 12.72 4.18 -0.37
C SER A 94 13.00 5.25 -1.43
N ILE A 95 12.16 6.28 -1.54
CA ILE A 95 12.35 7.40 -2.47
C ILE A 95 11.83 8.70 -1.87
N THR A 96 12.61 9.77 -2.06
CA THR A 96 12.24 11.15 -1.71
C THR A 96 11.73 11.94 -2.92
N ALA A 97 10.97 13.01 -2.69
CA ALA A 97 10.47 13.86 -3.78
C ALA A 97 11.60 14.49 -4.60
N ASP A 98 12.72 14.84 -3.97
CA ASP A 98 13.89 15.37 -4.66
C ASP A 98 14.58 14.33 -5.55
N GLU A 99 14.67 13.08 -5.11
CA GLU A 99 15.15 11.98 -5.94
C GLU A 99 14.23 11.74 -7.14
N LEU A 100 12.90 11.73 -6.94
CA LEU A 100 11.94 11.62 -8.04
C LEU A 100 12.06 12.79 -9.02
N ARG A 101 12.14 14.03 -8.55
CA ARG A 101 12.35 15.22 -9.40
C ARG A 101 13.65 15.11 -10.20
N ASN A 102 14.72 14.62 -9.57
CA ASN A 102 16.00 14.43 -10.26
C ASN A 102 15.94 13.28 -11.28
N TRP A 103 15.22 12.20 -10.99
CA TRP A 103 15.01 11.10 -11.93
C TRP A 103 14.17 11.54 -13.13
N LYS A 104 13.10 12.33 -12.92
CA LYS A 104 12.31 12.95 -14.00
C LYS A 104 13.14 13.87 -14.90
N LYS A 105 14.15 14.57 -14.37
CA LYS A 105 15.09 15.38 -15.18
C LYS A 105 16.00 14.53 -16.08
N GLN A 106 16.37 13.33 -15.63
CA GLN A 106 17.20 12.40 -16.41
C GLN A 106 16.40 11.74 -17.54
N HIS A 107 15.09 11.61 -17.38
CA HIS A 107 14.15 11.04 -18.36
C HIS A 107 13.09 12.06 -18.79
N PRO A 108 13.49 13.13 -19.51
CA PRO A 108 12.55 14.16 -19.94
C PRO A 108 11.46 13.54 -20.81
N ASN A 109 10.19 13.83 -20.51
CA ASN A 109 8.98 13.30 -21.15
C ASN A 109 8.54 11.87 -20.76
N ALA A 110 9.25 11.21 -19.83
CA ALA A 110 8.75 9.95 -19.28
C ALA A 110 7.51 10.18 -18.41
N ILE A 111 6.58 9.23 -18.45
CA ILE A 111 5.36 9.23 -17.63
C ILE A 111 5.68 8.58 -16.28
N SER A 112 5.43 9.29 -15.20
CA SER A 112 5.64 8.81 -13.84
C SER A 112 4.40 8.09 -13.31
N VAL A 113 4.58 6.80 -13.00
CA VAL A 113 3.53 5.93 -12.44
C VAL A 113 4.00 5.44 -11.08
N GLY A 114 3.35 5.91 -10.01
CA GLY A 114 3.71 5.53 -8.65
C GLY A 114 2.67 4.66 -7.98
N TYR A 115 3.13 3.65 -7.26
CA TYR A 115 2.33 2.86 -6.35
C TYR A 115 1.81 3.77 -5.22
N VAL A 116 0.58 3.54 -4.75
CA VAL A 116 -0.03 4.29 -3.62
C VAL A 116 0.81 4.22 -2.34
N ASN A 117 1.72 3.25 -2.23
CA ASN A 117 2.70 3.09 -1.16
C ASN A 117 3.86 4.12 -1.30
N THR A 118 3.50 5.39 -1.37
CA THR A 118 4.37 6.57 -1.51
C THR A 118 3.76 7.74 -0.75
N THR A 119 4.56 8.72 -0.33
CA THR A 119 4.02 9.89 0.40
C THR A 119 3.11 10.77 -0.46
N ALA A 120 2.29 11.61 0.18
CA ALA A 120 1.51 12.64 -0.51
C ALA A 120 2.38 13.57 -1.38
N GLU A 121 3.58 13.90 -0.92
CA GLU A 121 4.53 14.72 -1.66
C GLU A 121 4.96 14.02 -2.96
N ILE A 122 5.34 12.74 -2.90
CA ILE A 122 5.63 11.95 -4.09
C ILE A 122 4.42 11.92 -5.02
N LYS A 123 3.22 11.65 -4.50
CA LYS A 123 1.98 11.60 -5.29
C LYS A 123 1.72 12.89 -6.06
N SER A 124 2.08 14.04 -5.50
CA SER A 124 1.92 15.35 -6.17
C SER A 124 2.79 15.51 -7.42
N GLU A 125 3.84 14.72 -7.55
CA GLU A 125 4.78 14.71 -8.67
C GLU A 125 4.45 13.64 -9.72
N LEU A 126 3.45 12.78 -9.49
CA LEU A 126 3.12 11.66 -10.37
C LEU A 126 2.11 12.05 -11.46
N ASP A 127 2.22 11.43 -12.63
CA ASP A 127 1.18 11.49 -13.66
C ASP A 127 0.03 10.51 -13.34
N TYR A 128 0.36 9.33 -12.80
CA TYR A 128 -0.62 8.33 -12.38
C TYR A 128 -0.24 7.68 -11.05
N CYS A 129 -1.26 7.41 -10.23
CA CYS A 129 -1.17 6.50 -9.09
C CYS A 129 -1.73 5.12 -9.47
N CYS A 130 -1.14 4.05 -8.97
CA CYS A 130 -1.64 2.68 -9.13
C CYS A 130 -1.61 1.89 -7.81
N THR A 131 -2.25 0.72 -7.82
CA THR A 131 -2.14 -0.35 -6.80
C THR A 131 -1.61 -1.63 -7.44
N SER A 132 -1.21 -2.60 -6.61
CA SER A 132 -0.92 -3.96 -7.07
C SER A 132 -2.04 -4.56 -7.93
N SER A 133 -3.30 -4.24 -7.62
CA SER A 133 -4.48 -4.73 -8.34
C SER A 133 -4.78 -4.05 -9.69
N ASN A 134 -4.22 -2.87 -9.98
CA ASN A 134 -4.52 -2.16 -11.24
C ASN A 134 -3.30 -1.67 -12.03
N ALA A 135 -2.07 -1.85 -11.53
CA ALA A 135 -0.85 -1.33 -12.15
C ALA A 135 -0.67 -1.75 -13.61
N VAL A 136 -0.96 -3.01 -13.93
CA VAL A 136 -0.90 -3.54 -15.31
C VAL A 136 -1.85 -2.77 -16.24
N ASN A 137 -3.07 -2.47 -15.78
CA ASN A 137 -4.07 -1.75 -16.57
C ASN A 137 -3.67 -0.28 -16.77
N VAL A 138 -3.15 0.37 -15.73
CA VAL A 138 -2.64 1.76 -15.80
C VAL A 138 -1.51 1.85 -16.83
N VAL A 139 -0.53 0.94 -16.77
CA VAL A 139 0.61 0.95 -17.71
C VAL A 139 0.21 0.62 -19.15
N ASN A 140 -0.78 -0.26 -19.35
CA ASN A 140 -1.31 -0.55 -20.69
C ASN A 140 -2.07 0.62 -21.31
N ALA A 141 -2.65 1.52 -20.51
CA ALA A 141 -3.36 2.70 -21.01
C ALA A 141 -2.42 3.81 -21.51
N ILE A 142 -1.16 3.81 -21.07
CA ILE A 142 -0.14 4.74 -21.54
C ILE A 142 0.29 4.35 -22.97
N PRO A 143 0.55 5.29 -23.90
CA PRO A 143 1.06 4.97 -25.23
C PRO A 143 2.36 4.15 -25.19
N LYS A 144 2.50 3.16 -26.10
CA LYS A 144 3.62 2.20 -26.08
C LYS A 144 4.99 2.84 -26.32
N ASP A 145 5.04 3.95 -27.05
CA ASP A 145 6.25 4.73 -27.36
C ASP A 145 6.74 5.59 -26.19
N LYS A 146 5.91 5.83 -25.17
CA LYS A 146 6.28 6.63 -24.00
C LYS A 146 7.06 5.81 -22.98
N GLU A 147 8.23 6.32 -22.58
CA GLU A 147 8.97 5.84 -21.42
C GLU A 147 8.17 6.01 -20.14
N ILE A 148 8.34 5.09 -19.19
CA ILE A 148 7.65 5.11 -17.90
C ILE A 148 8.67 5.06 -16.77
N LEU A 149 8.50 5.92 -15.78
CA LEU A 149 9.16 5.82 -14.47
C LEU A 149 8.21 5.14 -13.51
N PHE A 150 8.52 3.91 -13.10
CA PHE A 150 7.69 3.13 -12.18
C PHE A 150 8.34 3.10 -10.79
N LEU A 151 7.59 3.44 -9.75
CA LEU A 151 8.10 3.57 -8.39
C LEU A 151 7.07 3.14 -7.32
N PRO A 152 7.50 2.87 -6.08
CA PRO A 152 8.89 2.67 -5.67
C PRO A 152 9.29 1.20 -5.70
N ASP A 153 8.34 0.29 -5.96
CA ASP A 153 8.54 -1.15 -5.80
C ASP A 153 9.10 -1.82 -7.06
N MET A 154 10.30 -2.39 -6.91
CA MET A 154 11.00 -3.01 -8.03
C MET A 154 10.39 -4.33 -8.48
N PHE A 155 9.77 -5.09 -7.58
CA PHE A 155 9.16 -6.38 -7.88
C PHE A 155 7.82 -6.19 -8.57
N LEU A 156 6.98 -5.28 -8.08
CA LEU A 156 5.75 -4.89 -8.76
C LEU A 156 6.08 -4.26 -10.12
N GLY A 157 7.06 -3.37 -10.21
CA GLY A 157 7.50 -2.77 -11.47
C GLY A 157 7.95 -3.82 -12.49
N SER A 158 8.73 -4.80 -12.04
CA SER A 158 9.21 -5.90 -12.89
C SER A 158 8.06 -6.81 -13.36
N TYR A 159 7.13 -7.14 -12.45
CA TYR A 159 5.91 -7.87 -12.79
C TYR A 159 5.09 -7.13 -13.85
N VAL A 160 4.85 -5.83 -13.66
CA VAL A 160 4.09 -5.00 -14.60
C VAL A 160 4.79 -4.91 -15.96
N ALA A 161 6.10 -4.71 -15.99
CA ALA A 161 6.87 -4.69 -17.23
C ALA A 161 6.72 -5.99 -18.02
N LYS A 162 6.81 -7.14 -17.33
CA LYS A 162 6.60 -8.46 -17.93
C LYS A 162 5.17 -8.64 -18.46
N MET A 163 4.16 -8.36 -17.64
CA MET A 163 2.75 -8.56 -18.01
C MET A 163 2.29 -7.65 -19.16
N THR A 164 2.87 -6.45 -19.27
CA THR A 164 2.52 -5.48 -20.30
C THR A 164 3.41 -5.57 -21.55
N GLY A 165 4.45 -6.41 -21.52
CA GLY A 165 5.47 -6.51 -22.57
C GLY A 165 6.24 -5.21 -22.78
N ARG A 166 6.35 -4.37 -21.74
CA ARG A 166 7.03 -3.07 -21.79
C ARG A 166 8.53 -3.26 -21.58
N ASN A 167 9.30 -2.71 -22.50
CA ASN A 167 10.76 -2.67 -22.49
C ASN A 167 11.33 -1.26 -22.29
N ASN A 168 10.45 -0.26 -22.14
CA ASN A 168 10.78 1.15 -21.88
C ASN A 168 10.29 1.62 -20.49
N MET A 169 10.36 0.74 -19.50
CA MET A 169 10.07 1.05 -18.10
C MET A 169 11.39 1.15 -17.32
N HIS A 170 11.62 2.29 -16.69
CA HIS A 170 12.65 2.49 -15.68
C HIS A 170 12.00 2.27 -14.32
N ILE A 171 12.56 1.40 -13.51
CA ILE A 171 11.94 0.94 -12.26
C ILE A 171 12.83 1.38 -11.10
N TRP A 172 12.23 2.04 -10.10
CA TRP A 172 12.93 2.42 -8.88
C TRP A 172 13.26 1.17 -8.05
N ALA A 173 14.48 1.12 -7.49
CA ALA A 173 15.00 -0.04 -6.77
C ALA A 173 14.59 -0.07 -5.28
N GLY A 174 13.31 0.18 -5.00
CA GLY A 174 12.74 0.05 -3.65
C GLY A 174 12.08 -1.29 -3.43
N GLU A 175 12.00 -1.72 -2.17
CA GLU A 175 11.34 -2.97 -1.78
C GLU A 175 10.67 -2.91 -0.40
N CYS A 176 9.68 -3.77 -0.20
CA CYS A 176 9.11 -4.02 1.11
C CYS A 176 9.95 -5.05 1.87
N HIS A 177 10.58 -4.66 2.97
CA HIS A 177 11.44 -5.56 3.76
C HIS A 177 10.70 -6.81 4.29
N VAL A 178 9.39 -6.69 4.55
CA VAL A 178 8.55 -7.82 4.97
C VAL A 178 8.44 -8.87 3.87
N HIS A 179 8.10 -8.44 2.65
CA HIS A 179 7.95 -9.33 1.51
C HIS A 179 9.29 -9.83 0.96
N ALA A 180 10.34 -9.00 1.02
CA ALA A 180 11.71 -9.40 0.68
C ALA A 180 12.26 -10.49 1.62
N GLY A 181 11.75 -10.56 2.86
CA GLY A 181 12.08 -11.60 3.83
C GLY A 181 11.50 -12.99 3.51
N ILE A 182 10.58 -13.11 2.55
CA ILE A 182 9.99 -14.40 2.16
C ILE A 182 10.89 -15.06 1.12
N THR A 183 11.59 -16.12 1.52
CA THR A 183 12.57 -16.79 0.67
C THR A 183 11.94 -17.92 -0.16
N PRO A 184 12.58 -18.33 -1.28
CA PRO A 184 12.15 -19.52 -2.03
C PRO A 184 12.12 -20.82 -1.19
N GLU A 185 13.00 -20.92 -0.19
CA GLU A 185 13.04 -22.05 0.73
C GLU A 185 11.80 -22.08 1.63
N ASP A 186 11.37 -20.93 2.14
CA ASP A 186 10.14 -20.82 2.94
C ASP A 186 8.92 -21.30 2.16
N VAL A 187 8.82 -20.89 0.89
CA VAL A 187 7.72 -21.28 0.00
C VAL A 187 7.77 -22.78 -0.29
N THR A 188 8.93 -23.30 -0.68
CA THR A 188 9.11 -24.72 -1.01
C THR A 188 8.79 -25.61 0.19
N LYS A 189 9.27 -25.22 1.38
CA LYS A 189 8.96 -25.91 2.63
C LYS A 189 7.47 -25.93 2.92
N LYS A 190 6.77 -24.81 2.66
CA LYS A 190 5.32 -24.73 2.88
C LYS A 190 4.54 -25.59 1.90
N LEU A 191 4.87 -25.52 0.61
CA LEU A 191 4.25 -26.33 -0.44
C LEU A 191 4.45 -27.83 -0.21
N ASN A 192 5.63 -28.26 0.26
CA ASN A 192 5.87 -29.67 0.60
C ASN A 192 5.07 -30.16 1.83
N SER A 193 4.63 -29.25 2.69
CA SER A 193 3.91 -29.59 3.94
C SER A 193 2.39 -29.67 3.77
N MET A 194 1.84 -29.12 2.68
CA MET A 194 0.41 -29.02 2.43
C MET A 194 0.07 -29.64 1.09
N HIS A 195 -0.96 -30.49 1.07
CA HIS A 195 -1.42 -31.16 -0.14
C HIS A 195 -2.83 -30.66 -0.47
N ASP A 196 -3.11 -30.45 -1.74
CA ASP A 196 -4.43 -30.02 -2.25
C ASP A 196 -4.88 -28.64 -1.71
N THR A 197 -3.95 -27.69 -1.63
CA THR A 197 -4.20 -26.31 -1.18
C THR A 197 -3.76 -25.29 -2.21
N GLU A 198 -4.54 -24.23 -2.37
CA GLU A 198 -4.14 -23.06 -3.16
C GLU A 198 -3.01 -22.28 -2.47
N PHE A 199 -2.10 -21.72 -3.25
CA PHE A 199 -1.02 -20.85 -2.78
C PHE A 199 -1.27 -19.43 -3.25
N LEU A 200 -1.38 -18.50 -2.28
CA LEU A 200 -1.55 -17.08 -2.55
C LEU A 200 -0.26 -16.35 -2.16
N ILE A 201 0.26 -15.55 -3.09
CA ILE A 201 1.47 -14.75 -2.88
C ILE A 201 1.24 -13.31 -3.34
N HIS A 202 1.81 -12.37 -2.59
CA HIS A 202 1.73 -10.95 -2.93
C HIS A 202 2.77 -10.59 -4.00
N PRO A 203 2.48 -9.71 -4.98
CA PRO A 203 3.42 -9.35 -6.05
C PRO A 203 4.68 -8.60 -5.59
N GLU A 204 4.75 -8.20 -4.31
CA GLU A 204 5.94 -7.60 -3.68
C GLU A 204 6.97 -8.66 -3.24
N CYS A 205 6.67 -9.96 -3.35
CA CYS A 205 7.50 -11.06 -2.85
C CYS A 205 8.71 -11.40 -3.73
N SER A 206 9.68 -10.48 -3.83
CA SER A 206 11.05 -10.73 -4.31
C SER A 206 11.27 -11.84 -5.35
N CYS A 207 12.22 -12.75 -5.10
CA CYS A 207 12.56 -13.89 -5.95
C CYS A 207 11.43 -14.93 -6.09
N THR A 208 10.32 -14.78 -5.36
CA THR A 208 9.18 -15.70 -5.39
C THR A 208 8.01 -15.15 -6.20
N THR A 209 7.99 -13.87 -6.57
CA THR A 209 7.06 -13.28 -7.54
C THR A 209 6.95 -14.11 -8.85
N PRO A 210 8.02 -14.77 -9.34
CA PRO A 210 7.88 -15.67 -10.48
C PRO A 210 6.91 -16.84 -10.35
N MET A 211 6.59 -17.26 -9.13
CA MET A 211 5.61 -18.31 -8.88
C MET A 211 4.17 -17.84 -9.16
N MET A 212 3.94 -16.54 -9.40
CA MET A 212 2.64 -16.02 -9.88
C MET A 212 2.39 -16.29 -11.37
N TYR A 213 3.38 -16.81 -12.10
CA TYR A 213 3.29 -17.04 -13.55
C TYR A 213 2.84 -18.46 -13.92
N ASP A 214 2.74 -19.36 -12.94
CA ASP A 214 2.34 -20.76 -13.07
C ASP A 214 0.85 -20.95 -12.74
#